data_AF-A0A949L6X1-F1
#
_entry.id   AF-A0A949L6X1-F1
#
_cell.length_a   1.000
_cell.length_b   1.000
_cell.length_c   1.000
_cell.angle_alpha   90.00
_cell.angle_beta   90.00
_cell.angle_gamma   90.00
#
_symmetry.space_group_name_H-M   'P 1'
#
loop_
_entity.id
_entity.type
_entity.pdbx_description
1 polymer ?
#
loop_
_entity_poly.entity_id
_entity_poly.type
_entity_poly.pdbx_seq_one_letter_code
_entity_poly.pdbx_strand_id
1 'polypeptide(L)'
;MTLSSVESKTLYAGNGSTASFAIPFMFLRDEDIELVLSTGQGERPLARSTDYSLSGAGEQTGGLCTLAAPPAQDEVLVIRRNPAMVQEVDYVENDAFPAATHEAALDKLTMICQALAERLDRTITFRVSSAVTGVTLPEPEPGRSLAWNEAGSNLTNKEVVALNGVLLPLAVAQGGTGGQSAHEALANLGFGSLGMALAASADPAQARAALDAQPADPAILTSDTPATLTAGYAETPKPYAGGDIAVSAGSLRTVDTTGGVTIGMITGVGRVTLLATGGGAVAYDAGYTMVIGEYDASKAGCAVQAVNDGTNQWLLFAKTEA
;
A
#
# COMPACT_ATOMS: atom_id res chain seq x y z
N MET A 1 -36.41 1.35 -58.30
CA MET A 1 -35.40 1.97 -57.41
C MET A 1 -34.50 0.84 -56.96
N THR A 2 -33.19 1.06 -56.85
CA THR A 2 -32.26 0.00 -56.47
C THR A 2 -31.16 0.58 -55.60
N LEU A 3 -30.85 -0.07 -54.47
CA LEU A 3 -29.78 0.37 -53.58
C LEU A 3 -28.40 -0.02 -54.12
N SER A 4 -27.60 0.98 -54.50
CA SER A 4 -26.23 0.78 -55.01
C SER A 4 -25.14 1.05 -53.98
N SER A 5 -25.43 1.81 -52.92
CA SER A 5 -24.47 2.12 -51.86
C SER A 5 -24.47 1.04 -50.78
N VAL A 6 -23.28 0.72 -50.26
CA VAL A 6 -23.09 -0.15 -49.09
C VAL A 6 -23.03 0.63 -47.78
N GLU A 7 -22.97 1.97 -47.85
CA GLU A 7 -22.91 2.82 -46.66
C GLU A 7 -24.26 2.80 -45.91
N SER A 8 -24.19 2.63 -44.60
CA SER A 8 -25.33 2.64 -43.68
C SER A 8 -25.09 3.49 -42.43
N LYS A 9 -23.90 4.09 -42.28
CA LYS A 9 -23.49 4.89 -41.13
C LYS A 9 -22.47 5.95 -41.56
N THR A 10 -22.59 7.16 -41.02
CA THR A 10 -21.62 8.25 -41.16
C THR A 10 -21.37 8.92 -39.81
N LEU A 11 -20.19 9.53 -39.66
CA LEU A 11 -19.75 10.22 -38.45
C LEU A 11 -19.29 11.63 -38.78
N TYR A 12 -19.66 12.60 -37.94
CA TYR A 12 -19.25 14.00 -38.05
C TYR A 12 -18.69 14.48 -36.71
N ALA A 13 -17.48 15.03 -36.73
CA ALA A 13 -16.91 15.69 -35.57
C ALA A 13 -17.62 17.03 -35.32
N GLY A 14 -18.00 17.29 -34.08
CA GLY A 14 -18.59 18.56 -33.68
C GLY A 14 -17.59 19.70 -33.69
N ASN A 15 -18.10 20.91 -33.90
CA ASN A 15 -17.32 22.15 -33.92
C ASN A 15 -18.05 23.31 -33.19
N GLY A 16 -19.19 23.02 -32.56
CA GLY A 16 -20.03 24.00 -31.86
C GLY A 16 -20.79 24.98 -32.76
N SER A 17 -20.76 24.83 -34.09
CA SER A 17 -21.38 25.79 -35.02
C SER A 17 -22.15 25.16 -36.18
N THR A 18 -21.67 24.07 -36.77
CA THR A 18 -22.36 23.39 -37.87
C THR A 18 -23.56 22.61 -37.34
N ALA A 19 -24.74 22.92 -37.88
CA ALA A 19 -25.99 22.25 -37.50
C ALA A 19 -26.56 21.37 -38.63
N SER A 20 -26.08 21.51 -39.86
CA SER A 20 -26.56 20.75 -41.02
C SER A 20 -25.53 19.74 -41.48
N PHE A 21 -25.93 18.47 -41.60
CA PHE A 21 -25.08 17.34 -41.91
C PHE A 21 -25.71 16.50 -43.02
N ALA A 22 -24.91 16.12 -44.02
CA ALA A 22 -25.39 15.26 -45.09
C ALA A 22 -25.62 13.83 -44.58
N ILE A 23 -26.58 13.14 -45.18
CA ILE A 23 -26.76 11.69 -45.04
C ILE A 23 -26.38 11.10 -46.39
N PRO A 24 -25.18 10.50 -46.55
CA PRO A 24 -24.64 10.11 -47.86
C PRO A 24 -25.25 8.81 -48.41
N PHE A 25 -26.26 8.28 -47.74
CA PHE A 25 -26.92 7.03 -48.10
C PHE A 25 -28.44 7.19 -48.08
N MET A 26 -29.08 6.43 -48.96
CA MET A 26 -30.54 6.40 -49.06
C MET A 26 -31.18 5.82 -47.78
N PHE A 27 -32.36 6.34 -47.44
CA PHE A 27 -33.28 5.81 -46.43
C PHE A 27 -34.72 5.98 -46.91
N LEU A 28 -35.63 5.06 -46.56
CA LEU A 28 -37.00 5.05 -47.08
C LEU A 28 -37.89 6.04 -46.33
N ARG A 29 -37.73 6.12 -45.01
CA ARG A 29 -38.49 7.02 -44.15
C ARG A 29 -37.61 7.62 -43.08
N ASP A 30 -37.99 8.78 -42.58
CA ASP A 30 -37.27 9.44 -41.49
C ASP A 30 -37.20 8.57 -40.23
N GLU A 31 -38.12 7.61 -40.04
CA GLU A 31 -38.10 6.67 -38.90
C GLU A 31 -36.96 5.65 -39.00
N ASP A 32 -36.42 5.43 -40.20
CA ASP A 32 -35.37 4.45 -40.45
C ASP A 32 -33.97 5.00 -40.14
N ILE A 33 -33.87 6.23 -39.62
CA ILE A 33 -32.62 6.89 -39.27
C ILE A 33 -32.55 7.10 -37.76
N GLU A 34 -31.39 6.77 -37.21
CA GLU A 34 -31.08 6.95 -35.80
C GLU A 34 -29.84 7.85 -35.65
N LEU A 35 -29.96 8.81 -34.73
CA LEU A 35 -28.89 9.75 -34.41
C LEU A 35 -28.44 9.58 -32.96
N VAL A 36 -27.13 9.60 -32.76
CA VAL A 36 -26.49 9.50 -31.45
C VAL A 36 -25.37 10.54 -31.38
N LEU A 37 -25.29 11.27 -30.27
CA LEU A 37 -24.08 12.02 -29.93
C LEU A 37 -23.20 11.13 -29.04
N SER A 38 -21.97 10.91 -29.48
CA SER A 38 -20.96 10.16 -28.74
C SER A 38 -19.97 11.14 -28.12
N THR A 39 -19.64 10.91 -26.85
CA THR A 39 -18.61 11.63 -26.10
C THR A 39 -17.66 10.63 -25.46
N GLY A 40 -16.53 11.11 -24.91
CA GLY A 40 -15.66 10.25 -24.09
C GLY A 40 -16.31 9.66 -22.83
N GLN A 41 -17.52 10.13 -22.45
CA GLN A 41 -18.26 9.68 -21.28
C GLN A 41 -19.40 8.71 -21.62
N GLY A 42 -19.75 8.55 -22.91
CA GLY A 42 -20.85 7.69 -23.35
C GLY A 42 -21.62 8.23 -24.55
N GLU A 43 -22.72 7.55 -24.87
CA GLU A 43 -23.59 7.86 -26.01
C GLU A 43 -24.95 8.40 -25.54
N ARG A 44 -25.45 9.47 -26.20
CA ARG A 44 -26.77 10.06 -26.00
C ARG A 44 -27.60 9.94 -27.28
N PRO A 45 -28.71 9.16 -27.30
CA PRO A 45 -29.61 9.15 -28.45
C PRO A 45 -30.32 10.49 -28.59
N LEU A 46 -30.51 10.93 -29.83
CA LEU A 46 -31.26 12.15 -30.14
C LEU A 46 -32.71 11.82 -30.50
N ALA A 47 -33.65 12.65 -30.05
CA ALA A 47 -35.07 12.53 -30.37
C ALA A 47 -35.42 13.35 -31.61
N ARG A 48 -36.01 12.70 -32.61
CA ARG A 48 -36.51 13.36 -33.82
C ARG A 48 -37.58 14.41 -33.47
N SER A 49 -37.65 15.48 -34.25
CA SER A 49 -38.52 16.65 -34.07
C SER A 49 -38.20 17.54 -32.86
N THR A 50 -37.46 17.05 -31.87
CA THR A 50 -36.98 17.83 -30.73
C THR A 50 -35.52 18.24 -30.92
N ASP A 51 -34.64 17.26 -31.13
CA ASP A 51 -33.20 17.47 -31.27
C ASP A 51 -32.78 17.67 -32.74
N TYR A 52 -33.55 17.12 -33.70
CA TYR A 52 -33.22 17.19 -35.13
C TYR A 52 -34.42 17.00 -36.06
N SER A 53 -34.26 17.44 -37.31
CA SER A 53 -35.14 17.15 -38.44
C SER A 53 -34.37 16.53 -39.60
N LEU A 54 -35.07 15.74 -40.41
CA LEU A 54 -34.53 15.08 -41.59
C LEU A 54 -35.27 15.54 -42.85
N SER A 55 -34.61 15.39 -43.99
CA SER A 55 -35.19 15.60 -45.32
C SER A 55 -34.48 14.72 -46.33
N GLY A 56 -35.11 14.44 -47.47
CA GLY A 56 -34.55 13.56 -48.51
C GLY A 56 -34.87 12.07 -48.30
N ALA A 57 -35.91 11.74 -47.53
CA ALA A 57 -36.44 10.37 -47.50
C ALA A 57 -36.86 9.92 -48.91
N GLY A 58 -36.42 8.73 -49.30
CA GLY A 58 -36.66 8.18 -50.64
C GLY A 58 -35.68 8.67 -51.72
N GLU A 59 -34.80 9.62 -51.43
CA GLU A 59 -33.82 10.12 -52.41
C GLU A 59 -32.60 9.19 -52.51
N GLN A 60 -32.22 8.86 -53.75
CA GLN A 60 -31.15 7.89 -54.02
C GLN A 60 -29.78 8.34 -53.47
N THR A 61 -29.53 9.65 -53.45
CA THR A 61 -28.29 10.25 -52.94
C THR A 61 -28.31 10.47 -51.42
N GLY A 62 -29.37 10.01 -50.75
CA GLY A 62 -29.61 10.28 -49.34
C GLY A 62 -30.19 11.67 -49.09
N GLY A 63 -29.95 12.20 -47.90
CA GLY A 63 -30.70 13.34 -47.38
C GLY A 63 -29.88 14.32 -46.57
N LEU A 64 -30.57 15.17 -45.81
CA LEU A 64 -29.96 16.17 -44.93
C LEU A 64 -30.55 16.04 -43.53
N CYS A 65 -29.67 15.98 -42.54
CA CYS A 65 -30.00 16.15 -41.14
C CYS A 65 -29.75 17.61 -40.72
N THR A 66 -30.70 18.21 -40.01
CA THR A 66 -30.53 19.51 -39.34
C THR A 66 -30.76 19.35 -37.85
N LEU A 67 -29.74 19.62 -37.04
CA LEU A 67 -29.81 19.61 -35.58
C LEU A 67 -30.36 20.93 -35.04
N ALA A 68 -31.10 20.87 -33.94
CA ALA A 68 -31.57 22.05 -33.22
C ALA A 68 -30.42 22.77 -32.48
N ALA A 69 -29.41 22.02 -32.03
CA ALA A 69 -28.18 22.53 -31.44
C ALA A 69 -26.96 21.87 -32.13
N PRO A 70 -25.95 22.64 -32.53
CA PRO A 70 -24.75 22.09 -33.14
C PRO A 70 -23.95 21.24 -32.13
N PRO A 71 -23.34 20.12 -32.53
CA PRO A 71 -22.55 19.28 -31.63
C PRO A 71 -21.30 20.03 -31.16
N ALA A 72 -20.96 19.92 -29.88
CA ALA A 72 -19.79 20.54 -29.29
C ALA A 72 -18.46 19.93 -29.82
N GLN A 73 -17.33 20.59 -29.56
CA GLN A 73 -16.03 20.19 -30.12
C GLN A 73 -15.55 18.80 -29.68
N ASP A 74 -16.01 18.32 -28.53
CA ASP A 74 -15.73 17.01 -27.95
C ASP A 74 -16.82 15.96 -28.25
N GLU A 75 -17.85 16.33 -29.02
CA GLU A 75 -18.93 15.43 -29.43
C GLU A 75 -18.71 14.94 -30.87
N VAL A 76 -19.08 13.67 -31.10
CA VAL A 76 -19.16 13.09 -32.44
C VAL A 76 -20.61 12.74 -32.74
N LEU A 77 -21.16 13.34 -33.79
CA LEU A 77 -22.47 12.99 -34.30
C LEU A 77 -22.37 11.71 -35.13
N VAL A 78 -23.12 10.69 -34.74
CA VAL A 78 -23.30 9.44 -35.47
C VAL A 78 -24.69 9.45 -36.10
N ILE A 79 -24.75 9.28 -37.41
CA ILE A 79 -26.00 9.08 -38.16
C ILE A 79 -25.95 7.68 -38.76
N ARG A 80 -26.93 6.83 -38.44
CA ARG A 80 -27.00 5.47 -38.96
C ARG A 80 -28.39 5.07 -39.42
N ARG A 81 -28.46 4.12 -40.34
CA ARG A 81 -29.70 3.47 -40.75
C ARG A 81 -30.09 2.42 -39.70
N ASN A 82 -31.32 2.47 -39.23
CA ASN A 82 -31.93 1.52 -38.30
C ASN A 82 -33.41 1.28 -38.68
N PRO A 83 -33.68 0.63 -39.83
CA PRO A 83 -35.05 0.41 -40.28
C PRO A 83 -35.76 -0.64 -39.43
N ALA A 84 -37.08 -0.51 -39.30
CA ALA A 84 -37.89 -1.50 -38.60
C ALA A 84 -37.82 -2.87 -39.32
N MET A 85 -37.45 -3.91 -38.58
CA MET A 85 -37.30 -5.29 -39.08
C MET A 85 -38.65 -6.02 -39.18
N VAL A 86 -39.57 -5.43 -39.94
CA VAL A 86 -40.91 -5.97 -40.20
C VAL A 86 -41.19 -5.99 -41.70
N GLN A 87 -41.88 -7.03 -42.15
CA GLN A 87 -42.43 -7.09 -43.50
C GLN A 87 -43.76 -6.34 -43.53
N GLU A 88 -43.87 -5.34 -44.41
CA GLU A 88 -45.06 -4.49 -44.51
C GLU A 88 -45.93 -4.80 -45.73
N VAL A 89 -45.36 -5.50 -46.72
CA VAL A 89 -46.04 -5.80 -47.98
C VAL A 89 -46.68 -7.18 -47.90
N ASP A 90 -47.99 -7.20 -48.12
CA ASP A 90 -48.81 -8.39 -48.29
C ASP A 90 -49.36 -8.42 -49.73
N TYR A 91 -49.24 -9.56 -50.41
CA TYR A 91 -49.70 -9.72 -51.79
C TYR A 91 -51.03 -10.45 -51.84
N VAL A 92 -51.95 -9.89 -52.62
CA VAL A 92 -53.24 -10.52 -52.89
C VAL A 92 -53.11 -11.39 -54.14
N GLU A 93 -53.60 -12.63 -54.04
CA GLU A 93 -53.61 -13.57 -55.15
C GLU A 93 -54.45 -13.04 -56.32
N ASN A 94 -53.96 -13.21 -57.55
CA ASN A 94 -54.59 -12.78 -58.81
C ASN A 94 -54.67 -11.26 -59.03
N ASP A 95 -54.05 -10.43 -58.20
CA ASP A 95 -53.88 -9.01 -58.49
C ASP A 95 -52.71 -8.76 -59.46
N ALA A 96 -52.74 -7.62 -60.15
CA ALA A 96 -51.64 -7.22 -61.02
C ALA A 96 -50.37 -7.01 -60.18
N PHE A 97 -49.25 -7.62 -60.60
CA PHE A 97 -47.99 -7.57 -59.84
C PHE A 97 -47.50 -6.11 -59.67
N PRO A 98 -47.45 -5.57 -58.44
CA PRO A 98 -47.05 -4.20 -58.21
C PRO A 98 -45.52 -4.14 -58.13
N ALA A 99 -44.85 -4.11 -59.29
CA ALA A 99 -43.39 -4.16 -59.39
C ALA A 99 -42.68 -3.10 -58.52
N ALA A 100 -43.19 -1.87 -58.45
CA ALA A 100 -42.61 -0.82 -57.61
C ALA A 100 -42.67 -1.15 -56.11
N THR A 101 -43.79 -1.72 -55.65
CA THR A 101 -43.95 -2.17 -54.25
C THR A 101 -43.04 -3.36 -53.95
N HIS A 102 -42.86 -4.26 -54.92
CA HIS A 102 -41.92 -5.39 -54.80
C HIS A 102 -40.48 -4.94 -54.65
N GLU A 103 -40.02 -4.06 -55.54
CA GLU A 103 -38.67 -3.50 -55.48
C GLU A 103 -38.44 -2.75 -54.16
N ALA A 104 -39.41 -1.94 -53.69
CA ALA A 104 -39.30 -1.24 -52.41
C ALA A 104 -39.16 -2.20 -51.21
N ALA A 105 -39.83 -3.37 -51.25
CA ALA A 105 -39.68 -4.40 -50.23
C ALA A 105 -38.29 -5.05 -50.26
N LEU A 106 -37.75 -5.33 -51.44
CA LEU A 106 -36.39 -5.86 -51.63
C LEU A 106 -35.32 -4.84 -51.21
N ASP A 107 -35.51 -3.56 -51.54
CA ASP A 107 -34.65 -2.47 -51.09
C ASP A 107 -34.66 -2.38 -49.55
N LYS A 108 -35.85 -2.42 -48.91
CA LYS A 108 -35.95 -2.43 -47.44
C LYS A 108 -35.20 -3.60 -46.82
N LEU A 109 -35.35 -4.81 -47.35
CA LEU A 109 -34.62 -5.99 -46.87
C LEU A 109 -33.11 -5.82 -47.04
N THR A 110 -32.65 -5.26 -48.16
CA THR A 110 -31.24 -4.94 -48.39
C THR A 110 -30.73 -3.93 -47.36
N MET A 111 -31.51 -2.90 -47.05
CA MET A 111 -31.18 -1.93 -46.00
C MET A 111 -31.09 -2.57 -44.60
N ILE A 112 -31.99 -3.49 -44.26
CA ILE A 112 -31.95 -4.26 -43.00
C ILE A 112 -30.67 -5.08 -42.94
N CYS A 113 -30.31 -5.78 -44.02
CA CYS A 113 -29.07 -6.56 -44.08
C CYS A 113 -27.82 -5.68 -43.89
N GLN A 114 -27.77 -4.49 -44.52
CA GLN A 114 -26.67 -3.54 -44.34
C GLN A 114 -26.58 -3.00 -42.90
N ALA A 115 -27.73 -2.73 -42.25
CA ALA A 115 -27.77 -2.30 -40.85
C ALA A 115 -27.34 -3.43 -39.88
N LEU A 116 -27.71 -4.67 -40.19
CA LEU A 116 -27.26 -5.85 -39.43
C LEU A 116 -25.76 -6.10 -39.61
N ALA A 117 -25.23 -5.98 -40.83
CA ALA A 117 -23.80 -6.10 -41.09
C ALA A 117 -22.99 -5.07 -40.27
N GLU A 118 -23.43 -3.80 -40.27
CA GLU A 118 -22.81 -2.74 -39.45
C GLU A 118 -22.82 -3.06 -37.95
N ARG A 119 -23.91 -3.65 -37.43
CA ARG A 119 -23.99 -4.09 -36.03
C ARG A 119 -23.04 -5.25 -35.75
N LEU A 120 -22.99 -6.24 -36.64
CA LEU A 120 -22.13 -7.42 -36.52
C LEU A 120 -20.64 -7.03 -36.56
N ASP A 121 -20.25 -6.05 -37.37
CA ASP A 121 -18.88 -5.53 -37.43
C ASP A 121 -18.40 -4.91 -36.09
N ARG A 122 -19.34 -4.48 -35.24
CA ARG A 122 -19.06 -3.96 -33.89
C ARG A 122 -19.19 -5.02 -32.79
N THR A 123 -19.43 -6.27 -33.15
CA THR A 123 -19.60 -7.37 -32.20
C THR A 123 -18.30 -8.19 -32.10
N ILE A 124 -18.03 -8.80 -30.96
CA ILE A 124 -16.92 -9.76 -30.83
C ILE A 124 -17.31 -11.05 -31.55
N THR A 125 -16.54 -11.45 -32.56
CA THR A 125 -16.78 -12.65 -33.36
C THR A 125 -15.60 -13.62 -33.29
N PHE A 126 -15.86 -14.90 -33.54
CA PHE A 126 -14.82 -15.91 -33.66
C PHE A 126 -14.19 -15.91 -35.06
N ARG A 127 -12.97 -16.45 -35.14
CA ARG A 127 -12.36 -16.83 -36.42
C ARG A 127 -13.32 -17.74 -37.21
N VAL A 128 -13.30 -17.59 -38.53
CA VAL A 128 -14.16 -18.37 -39.47
C VAL A 128 -14.01 -19.88 -39.28
N SER A 129 -12.81 -20.36 -38.92
CA SER A 129 -12.56 -21.80 -38.72
C SER A 129 -12.79 -22.29 -37.28
N SER A 130 -13.44 -21.49 -36.42
CA SER A 130 -13.75 -21.92 -35.05
C SER A 130 -14.83 -22.99 -35.07
N ALA A 131 -14.62 -24.10 -34.36
CA ALA A 131 -15.63 -25.13 -34.17
C ALA A 131 -16.52 -24.89 -32.93
N VAL A 132 -16.21 -23.88 -32.12
CA VAL A 132 -16.94 -23.56 -30.89
C VAL A 132 -18.24 -22.84 -31.25
N THR A 133 -19.37 -23.37 -30.78
CA THR A 133 -20.72 -22.82 -30.99
C THR A 133 -21.44 -22.65 -29.66
N GLY A 134 -22.50 -21.82 -29.63
CA GLY A 134 -23.32 -21.64 -28.43
C GLY A 134 -22.64 -20.92 -27.28
N VAL A 135 -21.63 -20.08 -27.57
CA VAL A 135 -20.96 -19.27 -26.55
C VAL A 135 -21.90 -18.16 -26.09
N THR A 136 -22.03 -18.02 -24.77
CA THR A 136 -22.90 -17.06 -24.12
C THR A 136 -22.09 -16.18 -23.20
N LEU A 137 -22.31 -14.87 -23.20
CA LEU A 137 -21.74 -13.99 -22.20
C LEU A 137 -22.33 -14.33 -20.82
N PRO A 138 -21.50 -14.52 -19.77
CA PRO A 138 -21.99 -14.64 -18.41
C PRO A 138 -22.61 -13.31 -17.94
N GLU A 139 -23.51 -13.40 -16.95
CA GLU A 139 -24.08 -12.21 -16.31
C GLU A 139 -22.98 -11.31 -15.73
N PRO A 140 -23.05 -9.97 -15.86
CA PRO A 140 -22.00 -9.10 -15.38
C PRO A 140 -21.90 -9.10 -13.86
N GLU A 141 -20.71 -9.37 -13.33
CA GLU A 141 -20.41 -9.33 -11.90
C GLU A 141 -19.39 -8.21 -11.60
N PRO A 142 -19.66 -7.32 -10.62
CA PRO A 142 -18.72 -6.26 -10.25
C PRO A 142 -17.34 -6.82 -9.89
N GLY A 143 -16.28 -6.26 -10.47
CA GLY A 143 -14.90 -6.64 -10.19
C GLY A 143 -14.41 -7.91 -10.89
N ARG A 144 -15.25 -8.59 -11.69
CA ARG A 144 -14.88 -9.78 -12.46
C ARG A 144 -14.49 -9.44 -13.89
N SER A 145 -13.71 -10.34 -14.48
CA SER A 145 -13.25 -10.29 -15.87
C SER A 145 -13.83 -11.44 -16.69
N LEU A 146 -14.06 -11.21 -17.98
CA LEU A 146 -14.47 -12.27 -18.91
C LEU A 146 -13.27 -13.14 -19.26
N ALA A 147 -13.42 -14.46 -19.13
CA ALA A 147 -12.39 -15.43 -19.44
C ALA A 147 -12.97 -16.73 -20.02
N TRP A 148 -12.15 -17.54 -20.66
CA TRP A 148 -12.53 -18.91 -21.03
C TRP A 148 -12.69 -19.78 -19.79
N ASN A 149 -13.72 -20.64 -19.80
CA ASN A 149 -13.82 -21.72 -18.84
C ASN A 149 -12.68 -22.74 -19.05
N GLU A 150 -12.50 -23.66 -18.10
CA GLU A 150 -11.40 -24.65 -18.16
C GLU A 150 -11.48 -25.57 -19.39
N ALA A 151 -12.68 -25.81 -19.91
CA ALA A 151 -12.91 -26.62 -21.11
C ALA A 151 -12.66 -25.85 -22.43
N GLY A 152 -12.43 -24.53 -22.38
CA GLY A 152 -12.29 -23.68 -23.57
C GLY A 152 -13.56 -23.60 -24.43
N SER A 153 -14.72 -24.00 -23.91
CA SER A 153 -15.97 -24.14 -24.66
C SER A 153 -16.92 -22.95 -24.51
N ASN A 154 -16.79 -22.18 -23.43
CA ASN A 154 -17.65 -21.04 -23.14
C ASN A 154 -16.93 -19.97 -22.29
N LEU A 155 -17.54 -18.80 -22.18
CA LEU A 155 -17.07 -17.68 -21.35
C LEU A 155 -17.57 -17.83 -19.91
N THR A 156 -16.78 -17.34 -18.96
CA THR A 156 -17.10 -17.30 -17.52
C THR A 156 -16.46 -16.07 -16.88
N ASN A 157 -17.04 -15.62 -15.78
CA ASN A 157 -16.47 -14.56 -14.95
C ASN A 157 -15.34 -15.12 -14.08
N LYS A 158 -14.13 -14.58 -14.23
CA LYS A 158 -13.00 -14.90 -13.36
C LYS A 158 -12.56 -13.68 -12.57
N GLU A 159 -12.17 -13.91 -11.31
CA GLU A 159 -11.42 -12.93 -10.53
C GLU A 159 -10.14 -12.56 -11.25
N VAL A 160 -9.76 -11.28 -11.21
CA VAL A 160 -8.53 -10.80 -11.86
C VAL A 160 -7.29 -11.50 -11.29
N VAL A 161 -7.30 -11.81 -9.99
CA VAL A 161 -6.22 -12.56 -9.32
C VAL A 161 -6.17 -14.03 -9.78
N ALA A 162 -7.32 -14.61 -10.15
CA ALA A 162 -7.41 -16.00 -10.64
C ALA A 162 -7.00 -16.16 -12.11
N LEU A 163 -6.78 -15.06 -12.84
CA LEU A 163 -6.30 -15.08 -14.22
C LEU A 163 -4.81 -15.40 -14.37
N ASN A 164 -4.08 -15.67 -13.28
CA ASN A 164 -2.62 -15.87 -13.26
C ASN A 164 -1.80 -14.69 -13.85
N GLY A 165 -2.44 -13.55 -14.15
CA GLY A 165 -1.81 -12.35 -14.73
C GLY A 165 -1.06 -11.48 -13.72
N VAL A 166 -1.31 -11.70 -12.43
CA VAL A 166 -0.42 -11.29 -11.35
C VAL A 166 0.07 -12.59 -10.73
N LEU A 167 1.23 -13.06 -11.20
CA LEU A 167 1.91 -14.20 -10.59
C LEU A 167 2.20 -13.81 -9.15
N LEU A 168 1.50 -14.42 -8.20
CA LEU A 168 1.91 -14.42 -6.81
C LEU A 168 2.74 -15.68 -6.59
N PRO A 169 4.04 -15.53 -6.27
CA PRO A 169 4.68 -14.30 -5.85
C PRO A 169 5.28 -13.50 -7.01
N LEU A 170 5.10 -12.19 -6.99
CA LEU A 170 5.59 -11.28 -8.02
C LEU A 170 7.12 -11.18 -7.89
N ALA A 171 7.86 -11.34 -8.99
CA ALA A 171 9.32 -11.29 -8.95
C ALA A 171 9.84 -9.93 -8.44
N VAL A 172 11.01 -9.91 -7.81
CA VAL A 172 11.61 -8.69 -7.24
C VAL A 172 11.80 -7.59 -8.29
N ALA A 173 12.20 -7.96 -9.51
CA ALA A 173 12.37 -7.02 -10.63
C ALA A 173 11.07 -6.29 -11.03
N GLN A 174 9.91 -6.80 -10.62
CA GLN A 174 8.59 -6.23 -10.89
C GLN A 174 7.98 -5.58 -9.63
N GLY A 175 8.77 -5.33 -8.59
CA GLY A 175 8.32 -4.69 -7.34
C GLY A 175 7.68 -5.64 -6.32
N GLY A 176 7.74 -6.95 -6.55
CA GLY A 176 7.30 -7.98 -5.59
C GLY A 176 8.44 -8.52 -4.72
N THR A 177 8.17 -9.63 -4.03
CA THR A 177 9.16 -10.29 -3.16
C THR A 177 9.62 -11.65 -3.68
N GLY A 178 9.01 -12.17 -4.75
CA GLY A 178 9.35 -13.47 -5.35
C GLY A 178 9.17 -14.69 -4.44
N GLY A 179 8.63 -14.53 -3.22
CA GLY A 179 8.46 -15.60 -2.23
C GLY A 179 7.00 -15.90 -1.91
N GLN A 180 6.65 -17.18 -1.79
CA GLN A 180 5.30 -17.65 -1.43
C GLN A 180 5.03 -17.61 0.08
N SER A 181 6.04 -17.27 0.87
CA SER A 181 5.98 -17.13 2.32
C SER A 181 6.69 -15.86 2.77
N ALA A 182 6.39 -15.39 3.98
CA ALA A 182 7.15 -14.28 4.60
C ALA A 182 8.65 -14.60 4.67
N HIS A 183 9.01 -15.88 4.87
CA HIS A 183 10.39 -16.36 4.89
C HIS A 183 11.12 -16.10 3.56
N GLU A 184 10.56 -16.57 2.45
CA GLU A 184 11.16 -16.38 1.12
C GLU A 184 11.15 -14.91 0.69
N ALA A 185 10.10 -14.17 1.06
CA ALA A 185 9.98 -12.76 0.73
C ALA A 185 11.10 -11.90 1.35
N LEU A 186 11.42 -12.15 2.63
CA LEU A 186 12.49 -11.44 3.33
C LEU A 186 13.89 -11.84 2.83
N ALA A 187 14.09 -13.13 2.50
CA ALA A 187 15.34 -13.60 1.91
C ALA A 187 15.62 -12.90 0.57
N ASN A 188 14.62 -12.80 -0.30
CA ASN A 188 14.75 -12.19 -1.62
C ASN A 188 14.94 -10.67 -1.60
N LEU A 189 14.48 -9.98 -0.55
CA LEU A 189 14.74 -8.55 -0.31
C LEU A 189 16.13 -8.28 0.30
N GLY A 190 16.94 -9.31 0.52
CA GLY A 190 18.33 -9.18 0.97
C GLY A 190 18.51 -9.09 2.49
N PHE A 191 17.50 -9.44 3.29
CA PHE A 191 17.62 -9.42 4.76
C PHE A 191 18.51 -10.55 5.31
N GLY A 192 18.86 -11.57 4.52
CA GLY A 192 19.79 -12.63 4.91
C GLY A 192 19.34 -13.44 6.14
N SER A 193 20.14 -14.41 6.59
CA SER A 193 19.77 -15.26 7.74
C SER A 193 19.59 -14.49 9.05
N LEU A 194 20.43 -13.47 9.26
CA LEU A 194 20.43 -12.65 10.48
C LEU A 194 19.26 -11.65 10.53
N GLY A 195 18.99 -10.94 9.43
CA GLY A 195 17.82 -10.05 9.37
C GLY A 195 16.49 -10.82 9.39
N MET A 196 16.47 -12.05 8.85
CA MET A 196 15.33 -12.96 9.00
C MET A 196 15.08 -13.37 10.45
N ALA A 197 16.13 -13.76 11.19
CA ALA A 197 16.00 -14.13 12.60
C ALA A 197 15.54 -12.94 13.48
N LEU A 198 16.01 -11.73 13.15
CA LEU A 198 15.59 -10.50 13.82
C LEU A 198 14.11 -10.17 13.55
N ALA A 199 13.66 -10.26 12.29
CA ALA A 199 12.27 -9.96 11.92
C ALA A 199 11.25 -10.97 12.50
N ALA A 200 11.69 -12.20 12.76
CA ALA A 200 10.86 -13.25 13.36
C ALA A 200 10.85 -13.22 14.91
N SER A 201 11.60 -12.30 15.54
CA SER A 201 11.71 -12.23 16.99
C SER A 201 10.43 -11.65 17.61
N ALA A 202 9.77 -12.41 18.47
CA ALA A 202 8.54 -12.00 19.16
C ALA A 202 8.80 -11.08 20.37
N ASP A 203 10.05 -11.03 20.83
CA ASP A 203 10.46 -10.23 21.99
C ASP A 203 11.94 -9.77 21.88
N PRO A 204 12.36 -8.79 22.70
CA PRO A 204 13.73 -8.29 22.69
C PRO A 204 14.80 -9.34 23.05
N ALA A 205 14.47 -10.40 23.77
CA ALA A 205 15.43 -11.45 24.12
C ALA A 205 15.73 -12.34 22.91
N GLN A 206 14.70 -12.69 22.13
CA GLN A 206 14.83 -13.40 20.86
C GLN A 206 15.61 -12.55 19.84
N ALA A 207 15.33 -11.25 19.75
CA ALA A 207 16.03 -10.32 18.86
C ALA A 207 17.52 -10.23 19.20
N ARG A 208 17.85 -10.17 20.49
CA ARG A 208 19.24 -10.17 20.97
C ARG A 208 19.93 -11.49 20.71
N ALA A 209 19.27 -12.63 20.91
CA ALA A 209 19.81 -13.95 20.59
C ALA A 209 20.09 -14.09 19.08
N ALA A 210 19.21 -13.57 18.22
CA ALA A 210 19.39 -13.54 16.77
C ALA A 210 20.61 -12.72 16.31
N LEU A 211 20.96 -11.68 17.07
CA LEU A 211 22.13 -10.84 16.84
C LEU A 211 23.41 -11.34 17.54
N ASP A 212 23.33 -12.48 18.23
CA ASP A 212 24.37 -12.96 19.16
C ASP A 212 24.78 -11.90 20.21
N ALA A 213 23.83 -11.01 20.54
CA ALA A 213 24.01 -9.94 21.50
C ALA A 213 23.80 -10.48 22.92
N GLN A 214 24.90 -10.81 23.61
CA GLN A 214 24.85 -11.14 25.03
C GLN A 214 24.29 -9.98 25.86
N PRO A 215 23.59 -10.24 26.99
CA PRO A 215 23.19 -9.16 27.90
C PRO A 215 24.47 -8.46 28.33
N ALA A 216 24.43 -7.14 28.50
CA ALA A 216 25.64 -6.41 28.87
C ALA A 216 26.24 -7.01 30.15
N ASP A 217 27.35 -7.74 30.00
CA ASP A 217 28.02 -8.41 31.09
C ASP A 217 28.67 -7.32 31.96
N PRO A 218 28.24 -7.14 33.22
CA PRO A 218 28.83 -6.15 34.09
C PRO A 218 30.34 -6.34 34.25
N ALA A 219 30.88 -7.55 34.12
CA ALA A 219 32.32 -7.82 34.19
C ALA A 219 33.08 -7.25 32.99
N ILE A 220 32.51 -7.33 31.79
CA ILE A 220 33.09 -6.75 30.57
C ILE A 220 32.99 -5.22 30.59
N LEU A 221 31.82 -4.71 30.99
CA LEU A 221 31.63 -3.26 31.13
C LEU A 221 32.58 -2.66 32.18
N THR A 222 32.86 -3.38 33.26
CA THR A 222 33.80 -2.91 34.29
C THR A 222 35.26 -3.04 33.84
N SER A 223 35.62 -4.04 33.03
CA SER A 223 36.99 -4.14 32.47
C SER A 223 37.29 -3.03 31.47
N ASP A 224 36.28 -2.57 30.73
CA ASP A 224 36.42 -1.58 29.67
C ASP A 224 36.28 -0.14 30.16
N THR A 225 35.96 0.08 31.44
CA THR A 225 35.86 1.41 32.03
C THR A 225 37.21 1.87 32.62
N PRO A 226 37.54 3.18 32.51
CA PRO A 226 38.67 3.76 33.23
C PRO A 226 38.56 3.50 34.75
N ALA A 227 39.70 3.28 35.42
CA ALA A 227 39.76 2.93 36.84
C ALA A 227 38.98 3.88 37.79
N THR A 228 38.77 5.14 37.38
CA THR A 228 37.97 6.13 38.12
C THR A 228 36.47 5.88 38.04
N LEU A 229 35.98 5.29 36.95
CA LEU A 229 34.58 4.92 36.74
C LEU A 229 34.27 3.55 37.36
N THR A 230 35.22 2.61 37.34
CA THR A 230 35.11 1.30 38.03
C THR A 230 34.78 1.46 39.53
N ALA A 231 35.24 2.54 40.16
CA ALA A 231 34.95 2.85 41.57
C ALA A 231 33.51 3.33 41.83
N GLY A 232 32.80 3.85 40.81
CA GLY A 232 31.41 4.33 40.92
C GLY A 232 30.35 3.25 40.61
N TYR A 233 30.72 2.23 39.83
CA TYR A 233 29.89 1.06 39.55
C TYR A 233 30.22 -0.04 40.57
N ALA A 234 29.73 0.19 41.80
CA ALA A 234 29.79 -0.67 42.99
C ALA A 234 30.40 -2.08 42.82
N GLU A 235 31.61 -2.30 43.35
CA GLU A 235 31.95 -3.61 43.89
C GLU A 235 30.98 -3.91 45.05
N THR A 236 30.44 -5.13 45.13
CA THR A 236 29.66 -5.62 46.28
C THR A 236 30.35 -5.19 47.58
N PRO A 237 29.63 -4.62 48.58
CA PRO A 237 30.22 -4.21 49.85
C PRO A 237 31.10 -5.34 50.40
N LYS A 238 32.40 -5.09 50.55
CA LYS A 238 33.32 -6.09 51.09
C LYS A 238 33.22 -6.06 52.62
N PRO A 239 33.01 -7.20 53.29
CA PRO A 239 33.03 -7.26 54.75
C PRO A 239 34.42 -6.89 55.26
N TYR A 240 34.48 -6.01 56.26
CA TYR A 240 35.75 -5.66 56.90
C TYR A 240 36.23 -6.83 57.76
N ALA A 241 37.30 -7.51 57.34
CA ALA A 241 37.86 -8.67 58.04
C ALA A 241 39.03 -8.34 58.99
N GLY A 242 39.25 -7.06 59.30
CA GLY A 242 40.37 -6.59 60.13
C GLY A 242 41.67 -6.42 59.34
N GLY A 243 42.27 -5.23 59.41
CA GLY A 243 43.55 -4.89 58.77
C GLY A 243 43.52 -3.50 58.12
N ASP A 244 44.69 -2.90 57.90
CA ASP A 244 44.80 -1.58 57.29
C ASP A 244 44.21 -1.55 55.87
N ILE A 245 43.24 -0.65 55.63
CA ILE A 245 42.73 -0.40 54.28
C ILE A 245 43.72 0.55 53.59
N ALA A 246 44.55 0.03 52.70
CA ALA A 246 45.42 0.86 51.86
C ALA A 246 44.57 1.64 50.84
N VAL A 247 44.53 2.97 50.98
CA VAL A 247 43.75 3.87 50.13
C VAL A 247 44.69 4.86 49.45
N SER A 248 44.67 4.88 48.12
CA SER A 248 45.36 5.87 47.31
C SER A 248 44.52 7.16 47.22
N ALA A 249 45.18 8.31 47.06
CA ALA A 249 44.52 9.61 47.01
C ALA A 249 43.39 9.62 45.95
N GLY A 250 42.16 9.97 46.36
CA GLY A 250 41.00 10.06 45.47
C GLY A 250 40.14 8.80 45.35
N SER A 251 40.36 7.76 46.17
CA SER A 251 39.55 6.54 46.14
C SER A 251 38.18 6.68 46.86
N LEU A 252 37.12 6.15 46.24
CA LEU A 252 35.82 5.87 46.86
C LEU A 252 35.72 4.37 47.19
N ARG A 253 35.23 4.01 48.39
CA ARG A 253 35.00 2.62 48.79
C ARG A 253 33.72 2.47 49.60
N THR A 254 33.05 1.33 49.47
CA THR A 254 31.92 0.93 50.32
C THR A 254 32.39 -0.12 51.32
N VAL A 255 32.08 0.07 52.60
CA VAL A 255 32.49 -0.82 53.70
C VAL A 255 31.25 -1.28 54.45
N ASP A 256 31.10 -2.59 54.64
CA ASP A 256 30.06 -3.15 55.51
C ASP A 256 30.46 -3.01 56.99
N THR A 257 29.67 -2.27 57.77
CA THR A 257 29.91 -2.05 59.21
C THR A 257 29.27 -3.10 60.12
N THR A 258 28.64 -4.14 59.57
CA THR A 258 28.00 -5.22 60.35
C THR A 258 29.04 -5.96 61.20
N GLY A 259 29.17 -5.58 62.47
CA GLY A 259 30.20 -6.06 63.40
C GLY A 259 31.04 -4.96 64.06
N GLY A 260 30.91 -3.72 63.60
CA GLY A 260 31.66 -2.57 64.06
C GLY A 260 32.99 -2.39 63.32
N VAL A 261 33.35 -1.13 63.03
CA VAL A 261 34.57 -0.77 62.29
C VAL A 261 35.29 0.35 63.03
N THR A 262 36.63 0.31 63.05
CA THR A 262 37.44 1.43 63.52
C THR A 262 38.18 2.05 62.34
N ILE A 263 38.01 3.35 62.15
CA ILE A 263 38.71 4.12 61.11
C ILE A 263 40.08 4.53 61.66
N GLY A 264 41.12 3.86 61.17
CA GLY A 264 42.51 4.19 61.47
C GLY A 264 42.98 5.47 60.77
N MET A 265 44.22 5.87 61.04
CA MET A 265 44.83 7.04 60.42
C MET A 265 45.15 6.86 58.95
N ILE A 266 44.99 7.93 58.18
CA ILE A 266 45.52 8.03 56.82
C ILE A 266 47.01 8.38 56.91
N THR A 267 47.85 7.47 56.44
CA THR A 267 49.31 7.55 56.53
C THR A 267 49.97 8.36 55.40
N GLY A 268 49.18 8.95 54.48
CA GLY A 268 49.66 9.80 53.38
C GLY A 268 48.79 11.04 53.14
N VAL A 269 49.30 12.02 52.38
CA VAL A 269 48.57 13.26 52.03
C VAL A 269 47.49 12.95 51.00
N GLY A 270 46.25 13.31 51.30
CA GLY A 270 45.12 13.07 50.40
C GLY A 270 43.77 13.01 51.12
N ARG A 271 42.76 12.60 50.36
CA ARG A 271 41.38 12.45 50.83
C ARG A 271 40.86 11.10 50.41
N VAL A 272 40.11 10.47 51.32
CA VAL A 272 39.50 9.16 51.15
C VAL A 272 38.05 9.27 51.56
N THR A 273 37.14 8.75 50.71
CA THR A 273 35.71 8.71 51.03
C THR A 273 35.28 7.26 51.18
N LEU A 274 34.71 6.96 52.34
CA LEU A 274 34.17 5.67 52.72
C LEU A 274 32.65 5.81 52.80
N LEU A 275 31.91 4.95 52.10
CA LEU A 275 30.49 4.76 52.34
C LEU A 275 30.35 3.62 53.35
N ALA A 276 30.10 3.97 54.60
CA ALA A 276 29.75 3.00 55.63
C ALA A 276 28.32 2.53 55.38
N THR A 277 28.13 1.25 55.06
CA THR A 277 26.82 0.61 54.89
C THR A 277 26.67 -0.46 55.97
N GLY A 278 25.56 -0.54 56.68
CA GLY A 278 25.39 -1.47 57.82
C GLY A 278 25.09 -0.74 59.13
N GLY A 279 24.68 -1.49 60.17
CA GLY A 279 24.18 -0.96 61.44
C GLY A 279 25.15 -1.08 62.63
N GLY A 280 26.40 -1.47 62.41
CA GLY A 280 27.40 -1.58 63.49
C GLY A 280 28.08 -0.24 63.79
N ALA A 281 28.62 -0.10 65.00
CA ALA A 281 29.26 1.13 65.45
C ALA A 281 30.53 1.47 64.63
N VAL A 282 30.72 2.75 64.31
CA VAL A 282 31.95 3.27 63.71
C VAL A 282 32.75 4.03 64.76
N ALA A 283 33.92 3.50 65.10
CA ALA A 283 34.92 4.16 65.94
C ALA A 283 36.02 4.79 65.06
N TYR A 284 36.86 5.64 65.64
CA TYR A 284 37.99 6.28 64.95
C TYR A 284 39.19 6.43 65.90
N ASP A 285 40.39 6.53 65.31
CA ASP A 285 41.64 6.73 66.05
C ASP A 285 41.69 8.11 66.76
N ALA A 286 42.28 8.16 67.95
CA ALA A 286 42.33 9.36 68.79
C ALA A 286 43.23 10.48 68.25
N GLY A 287 44.12 10.21 67.29
CA GLY A 287 45.02 11.24 66.75
C GLY A 287 44.43 12.12 65.62
N TYR A 288 43.15 11.96 65.24
CA TYR A 288 42.51 12.88 64.30
C TYR A 288 42.42 14.25 64.97
N THR A 289 43.06 15.26 64.37
CA THR A 289 43.13 16.62 64.94
C THR A 289 41.78 17.32 64.99
N MET A 290 40.83 16.91 64.14
CA MET A 290 39.47 17.46 64.11
C MET A 290 38.49 16.41 63.60
N VAL A 291 37.36 16.28 64.30
CA VAL A 291 36.23 15.43 63.88
C VAL A 291 35.00 16.32 63.72
N ILE A 292 34.37 16.25 62.55
CA ILE A 292 33.17 17.03 62.21
C ILE A 292 32.01 16.07 61.98
N GLY A 293 30.92 16.27 62.72
CA GLY A 293 29.73 15.41 62.68
C GLY A 293 29.86 14.17 63.56
N GLU A 294 28.81 13.35 63.56
CA GLU A 294 28.72 12.11 64.35
C GLU A 294 28.14 11.00 63.46
N TYR A 295 28.66 9.78 63.66
CA TYR A 295 28.09 8.59 63.04
C TYR A 295 26.82 8.16 63.79
N ASP A 296 25.75 7.92 63.05
CA ASP A 296 24.48 7.41 63.58
C ASP A 296 24.25 5.99 63.06
N ALA A 297 24.47 5.00 63.94
CA ALA A 297 24.31 3.58 63.62
C ALA A 297 22.86 3.19 63.30
N SER A 298 21.88 4.04 63.62
CA SER A 298 20.47 3.79 63.31
C SER A 298 20.09 4.14 61.86
N LYS A 299 20.98 4.82 61.13
CA LYS A 299 20.70 5.28 59.75
C LYS A 299 21.33 4.36 58.72
N ALA A 300 20.60 4.15 57.62
CA ALA A 300 21.04 3.33 56.51
C ALA A 300 22.10 4.07 55.68
N GLY A 301 23.33 4.05 56.16
CA GLY A 301 24.47 4.62 55.45
C GLY A 301 25.05 5.87 56.12
N CYS A 302 26.35 6.04 56.01
CA CYS A 302 27.04 7.30 56.28
C CYS A 302 28.22 7.46 55.33
N ALA A 303 28.37 8.64 54.73
CA ALA A 303 29.58 8.98 54.01
C ALA A 303 30.60 9.53 55.00
N VAL A 304 31.65 8.76 55.25
CA VAL A 304 32.76 9.17 56.11
C VAL A 304 33.94 9.57 55.26
N GLN A 305 34.57 10.66 55.62
CA GLN A 305 35.68 11.20 54.87
C GLN A 305 36.86 11.49 55.78
N ALA A 306 37.95 10.81 55.51
CA ALA A 306 39.22 11.09 56.13
C ALA A 306 40.05 11.96 55.19
N VAL A 307 40.58 13.07 55.71
CA VAL A 307 41.48 13.99 54.99
C VAL A 307 42.78 14.15 55.78
N ASN A 308 43.92 14.09 55.09
CA ASN A 308 45.22 14.43 55.62
C ASN A 308 45.86 15.42 54.65
N ASP A 309 46.03 16.68 55.07
CA ASP A 309 46.63 17.74 54.23
C ASP A 309 48.15 17.86 54.41
N GLY A 310 48.76 16.95 55.19
CA GLY A 310 50.17 16.95 55.55
C GLY A 310 50.49 17.67 56.86
N THR A 311 49.56 18.48 57.39
CA THR A 311 49.70 19.19 58.69
C THR A 311 48.61 18.78 59.67
N ASN A 312 47.38 18.63 59.21
CA ASN A 312 46.21 18.26 59.97
C ASN A 312 45.56 17.01 59.41
N GLN A 313 44.90 16.28 60.29
CA GLN A 313 44.13 15.09 59.96
C GLN A 313 42.69 15.30 60.40
N TRP A 314 41.76 15.29 59.45
CA TRP A 314 40.35 15.56 59.68
C TRP A 314 39.51 14.33 59.35
N LEU A 315 38.48 14.13 60.16
CA LEU A 315 37.43 13.15 59.91
C LEU A 315 36.09 13.87 59.79
N LEU A 316 35.39 13.68 58.68
CA LEU A 316 34.07 14.27 58.44
C LEU A 316 33.04 13.16 58.26
N PHE A 317 32.03 13.16 59.11
CA PHE A 317 30.82 12.36 58.95
C PHE A 317 29.78 13.21 58.22
N ALA A 318 29.60 12.95 56.93
CA ALA A 318 28.48 13.50 56.18
C ALA A 318 27.27 12.60 56.40
N LYS A 319 26.25 13.13 57.08
CA LYS A 319 24.96 12.47 57.23
C LYS A 319 24.39 12.24 55.83
N THR A 320 24.32 10.99 55.39
CA THR A 320 23.32 10.61 54.40
C THR A 320 21.98 10.64 55.13
N GLU A 321 21.07 11.46 54.61
CA GLU A 321 19.79 11.75 55.24
C GLU A 321 18.88 10.52 55.32
N ALA A 322 17.81 10.69 56.10
CA ALA A 322 16.86 9.68 56.60
C ALA A 322 16.35 8.66 55.56
#